data_AF-A0A2D8XCI9-F1
#
_entry.id   AF-A0A2D8XCI9-F1
#
_cell.length_a   1.000
_cell.length_b   1.000
_cell.length_c   1.000
_cell.angle_alpha   90.00
_cell.angle_beta   90.00
_cell.angle_gamma   90.00
#
_symmetry.space_group_name_H-M   'P 1'
#
loop_
_entity.id
_entity.type
_entity.pdbx_description
1 polymer ?
#
loop_
_entity_poly.entity_id
_entity_poly.type
_entity_poly.pdbx_seq_one_letter_code
_entity_poly.pdbx_strand_id
1 'polypeptide(L)'
;MKTAVDEEKQKQQLLLAKKEVLAKRIKKESAGNKINAVKIREIVPEASETTSMAIAEFMGNNQAKVDANNFIERLRNEEPDIFNNKVELDKRIFEERKRLSDIHEGSDFYQSGVLQGFDAVISQNNSAWTAQRAQFQLGEAKKYMYGEVYRNLQINGAKAFEKGGAIDQLDNKNKRVSPLNNAEMKKQIVDATIELAINNKDTDILTKLPKKYWSGETASRLQDTTNKINKLKLSEFTAQKTALAHKRKENLRDSKNEIMKNHLEGNPSVLDKKDPNYFELVAYQINIQNNALIPKSKSVAVATKLESSILTNASEGGSMSSVHSSLDNDASESDVIDHILSRTDLHPTEKTALIAKVPTLFEGANLVFSPQVNKNYELGIKEEMGEFMKSAFAGANKALGIRTQSVVKNVYYNTIRQEVKAYIETENEIPKGAKFLNIIEKADKKAGDSLKRFVLEAGGILNEPVTNL
;
A
#
# COMPACT_ATOMS: atom_id res chain seq x y z
N MET A 1 -24.48 59.44 -65.54
CA MET A 1 -23.02 59.63 -65.68
C MET A 1 -22.41 59.41 -64.31
N LYS A 2 -21.67 58.31 -64.09
CA LYS A 2 -20.76 58.23 -62.93
C LYS A 2 -19.64 59.23 -63.19
N THR A 3 -19.30 60.02 -62.19
CA THR A 3 -18.21 60.98 -62.30
C THR A 3 -16.87 60.22 -62.21
N ALA A 4 -15.78 60.74 -62.78
CA ALA A 4 -14.45 60.12 -62.68
C ALA A 4 -14.04 59.86 -61.21
N VAL A 5 -14.55 60.67 -60.27
CA VAL A 5 -14.40 60.52 -58.83
C VAL A 5 -15.08 59.24 -58.30
N ASP A 6 -16.25 58.87 -58.83
CA ASP A 6 -16.97 57.66 -58.43
C ASP A 6 -16.24 56.39 -58.89
N GLU A 7 -15.65 56.43 -60.09
CA GLU A 7 -14.86 55.32 -60.64
C GLU A 7 -13.55 55.11 -59.88
N GLU A 8 -12.85 56.19 -59.51
CA GLU A 8 -11.65 56.13 -58.67
C GLU A 8 -11.96 55.60 -57.27
N LYS A 9 -13.07 56.05 -56.66
CA LYS A 9 -13.53 55.55 -55.35
C LYS A 9 -13.84 54.05 -55.39
N GLN A 10 -14.50 53.57 -56.46
CA GLN A 10 -14.76 52.13 -56.66
C GLN A 10 -13.45 51.34 -56.84
N LYS A 11 -12.46 51.89 -57.55
CA LYS A 11 -11.14 51.27 -57.72
C LYS A 11 -10.38 51.14 -56.40
N GLN A 12 -10.38 52.19 -55.56
CA GLN A 12 -9.73 52.14 -54.24
C GLN A 12 -10.45 51.17 -53.28
N GLN A 13 -11.78 51.12 -53.28
CA GLN A 13 -12.55 50.12 -52.52
C GLN A 13 -12.22 48.69 -52.95
N LEU A 14 -12.04 48.44 -54.25
CA LEU A 14 -11.67 47.13 -54.77
C LEU A 14 -10.23 46.72 -54.37
N LEU A 15 -9.30 47.68 -54.29
CA LEU A 15 -7.96 47.44 -53.75
C LEU A 15 -8.00 47.08 -52.26
N LEU A 16 -8.78 47.81 -51.45
CA LEU A 16 -9.00 47.49 -50.04
C LEU A 16 -9.65 46.12 -49.83
N ALA A 17 -10.61 45.74 -50.70
CA ALA A 17 -11.21 44.40 -50.69
C ALA A 17 -10.18 43.29 -51.00
N LYS A 18 -9.11 43.61 -51.74
CA LYS A 18 -8.03 42.69 -52.10
C LYS A 18 -6.79 42.80 -51.21
N LYS A 19 -6.86 43.53 -50.09
CA LYS A 19 -5.71 43.81 -49.20
C LYS A 19 -4.93 42.58 -48.75
N GLU A 20 -5.57 41.42 -48.59
CA GLU A 20 -4.90 40.15 -48.25
C GLU A 20 -3.98 39.63 -49.36
N VAL A 21 -4.46 39.67 -50.60
CA VAL A 21 -3.69 39.24 -51.77
C VAL A 21 -2.54 40.23 -52.01
N LEU A 22 -2.82 41.53 -51.87
CA LEU A 22 -1.81 42.58 -52.00
C LEU A 22 -0.75 42.48 -50.91
N ALA A 23 -1.13 42.23 -49.65
CA ALA A 23 -0.20 42.03 -48.54
C ALA A 23 0.79 40.88 -48.80
N LYS A 24 0.32 39.75 -49.36
CA LYS A 24 1.18 38.62 -49.73
C LYS A 24 2.17 39.00 -50.84
N ARG A 25 1.71 39.74 -51.84
CA ARG A 25 2.56 40.25 -52.93
C ARG A 25 3.63 41.21 -52.41
N ILE A 26 3.22 42.21 -51.62
CA ILE A 26 4.12 43.19 -51.02
C ILE A 26 5.16 42.52 -50.13
N LYS A 27 4.77 41.53 -49.31
CA LYS A 27 5.71 40.78 -48.46
C LYS A 27 6.76 40.01 -49.28
N LYS A 28 6.37 39.46 -50.45
CA LYS A 28 7.28 38.78 -51.38
C LYS A 28 8.24 39.74 -52.08
N GLU A 29 7.75 40.90 -52.49
CA GLU A 29 8.51 41.89 -53.28
C GLU A 29 9.37 42.83 -52.42
N SER A 30 9.07 42.99 -51.12
CA SER A 30 9.79 43.89 -50.21
C SER A 30 11.14 43.32 -49.69
N ALA A 31 11.45 42.04 -49.93
CA ALA A 31 12.73 41.39 -49.63
C ALA A 31 13.36 41.70 -48.24
N GLY A 32 12.55 41.94 -47.21
CA GLY A 32 13.02 42.24 -45.84
C GLY A 32 13.20 43.73 -45.49
N ASN A 33 12.95 44.66 -46.42
CA ASN A 33 12.95 46.09 -46.12
C ASN A 33 11.72 46.50 -45.30
N LYS A 34 11.85 47.58 -44.49
CA LYS A 34 10.75 48.16 -43.70
C LYS A 34 9.57 48.53 -44.61
N ILE A 35 8.39 48.00 -44.30
CA ILE A 35 7.16 48.23 -45.08
C ILE A 35 6.49 49.51 -44.57
N ASN A 36 6.49 50.56 -45.38
CA ASN A 36 5.77 51.80 -45.11
C ASN A 36 4.84 52.16 -46.29
N ALA A 37 4.00 53.18 -46.12
CA ALA A 37 3.01 53.57 -47.15
C ALA A 37 3.67 53.93 -48.49
N VAL A 38 4.86 54.54 -48.47
CA VAL A 38 5.64 54.88 -49.67
C VAL A 38 6.04 53.61 -50.41
N LYS A 39 6.57 52.61 -49.70
CA LYS A 39 7.00 51.34 -50.31
C LYS A 39 5.84 50.54 -50.90
N ILE A 40 4.67 50.60 -50.26
CA ILE A 40 3.45 49.97 -50.78
C ILE A 40 3.03 50.63 -52.09
N ARG A 41 3.13 51.96 -52.20
CA ARG A 41 2.80 52.70 -53.43
C ARG A 41 3.82 52.45 -54.55
N GLU A 42 5.07 52.14 -54.24
CA GLU A 42 6.04 51.69 -55.25
C GLU A 42 5.65 50.33 -55.85
N ILE A 43 5.08 49.43 -55.04
CA ILE A 43 4.69 48.07 -55.44
C ILE A 43 3.27 48.05 -56.05
N VAL A 44 2.40 48.95 -55.61
CA VAL A 44 1.02 49.13 -56.07
C VAL A 44 0.80 50.60 -56.45
N PRO A 45 1.31 51.05 -57.63
CA PRO A 45 1.27 52.45 -58.04
C PRO A 45 -0.14 53.04 -58.16
N GLU A 46 -1.15 52.20 -58.39
CA GLU A 46 -2.55 52.57 -58.50
C GLU A 46 -3.26 52.78 -57.14
N ALA A 47 -2.61 52.47 -56.01
CA ALA A 47 -3.16 52.73 -54.69
C ALA A 47 -3.04 54.21 -54.33
N SER A 48 -4.13 54.78 -53.79
CA SER A 48 -4.05 56.10 -53.17
C SER A 48 -3.19 56.05 -51.90
N GLU A 49 -2.82 57.22 -51.39
CA GLU A 49 -2.11 57.35 -50.12
C GLU A 49 -2.90 56.70 -48.97
N THR A 50 -4.19 57.00 -48.88
CA THR A 50 -5.11 56.41 -47.88
C THR A 50 -5.23 54.89 -48.00
N THR A 51 -5.30 54.35 -49.21
CA THR A 51 -5.32 52.90 -49.45
C THR A 51 -4.00 52.25 -49.06
N SER A 52 -2.87 52.90 -49.36
CA SER A 52 -1.53 52.40 -49.02
C SER A 52 -1.29 52.38 -47.50
N MET A 53 -1.75 53.41 -46.79
CA MET A 53 -1.76 53.47 -45.33
C MET A 53 -2.59 52.33 -44.72
N ALA A 54 -3.81 52.10 -45.22
CA ALA A 54 -4.68 51.03 -44.74
C ALA A 54 -4.12 49.62 -45.02
N ILE A 55 -3.40 49.43 -46.14
CA ILE A 55 -2.70 48.17 -46.42
C ILE A 55 -1.51 48.01 -45.48
N ALA A 56 -0.73 49.06 -45.19
CA ALA A 56 0.38 49.01 -44.22
C ALA A 56 -0.12 48.62 -42.83
N GLU A 57 -1.19 49.25 -42.36
CA GLU A 57 -1.83 48.97 -41.08
C GLU A 57 -2.35 47.54 -41.02
N PHE A 58 -3.00 47.06 -42.09
CA PHE A 58 -3.46 45.67 -42.19
C PHE A 58 -2.31 44.66 -42.13
N MET A 59 -1.20 44.95 -42.81
CA MET A 59 0.00 44.09 -42.77
C MET A 59 0.63 44.06 -41.38
N GLY A 60 0.78 45.23 -40.74
CA GLY A 60 1.27 45.34 -39.38
C GLY A 60 0.41 44.56 -38.39
N ASN A 61 -0.92 44.68 -38.49
CA ASN A 61 -1.85 43.95 -37.62
C ASN A 61 -1.70 42.43 -37.73
N ASN A 62 -1.54 41.90 -38.95
CA ASN A 62 -1.34 40.47 -39.14
C ASN A 62 0.01 39.98 -38.63
N GLN A 63 1.07 40.78 -38.77
CA GLN A 63 2.38 40.44 -38.21
C GLN A 63 2.34 40.43 -36.69
N ALA A 64 1.68 41.41 -36.07
CA ALA A 64 1.54 41.47 -34.62
C ALA A 64 0.77 40.32 -34.02
N LYS A 65 -0.20 39.73 -34.74
CA LYS A 65 -0.86 38.50 -34.29
C LYS A 65 0.13 37.35 -34.14
N VAL A 66 1.07 37.23 -35.09
CA VAL A 66 2.14 36.22 -35.02
C VAL A 66 3.08 36.53 -33.87
N ASP A 67 3.52 37.78 -33.75
CA ASP A 67 4.46 38.19 -32.71
C ASP A 67 3.88 38.06 -31.30
N ALA A 68 2.61 38.45 -31.10
CA ALA A 68 1.89 38.30 -29.84
C ALA A 68 1.72 36.83 -29.45
N ASN A 69 1.34 35.96 -30.39
CA ASN A 69 1.23 34.52 -30.12
C ASN A 69 2.58 33.91 -29.75
N ASN A 70 3.65 34.26 -30.47
CA ASN A 70 5.00 33.82 -30.14
C ASN A 70 5.45 34.32 -28.76
N PHE A 71 5.13 35.57 -28.41
CA PHE A 71 5.40 36.13 -27.09
C PHE A 71 4.68 35.35 -25.98
N ILE A 72 3.38 35.06 -26.16
CA ILE A 72 2.60 34.30 -25.19
C ILE A 72 3.15 32.87 -25.03
N GLU A 73 3.49 32.20 -26.13
CA GLU A 73 4.07 30.86 -26.10
C GLU A 73 5.45 30.83 -25.42
N ARG A 74 6.29 31.84 -25.64
CA ARG A 74 7.55 31.98 -24.90
C ARG A 74 7.30 32.10 -23.40
N LEU A 75 6.38 32.99 -22.98
CA LEU A 75 6.04 33.13 -21.57
C LEU A 75 5.51 31.83 -20.96
N ARG A 76 4.70 31.05 -21.70
CA ARG A 76 4.21 29.74 -21.24
C ARG A 76 5.34 28.74 -20.98
N ASN A 77 6.39 28.78 -21.79
CA ASN A 77 7.50 27.84 -21.69
C ASN A 77 8.58 28.28 -20.70
N GLU A 78 8.86 29.58 -20.62
CA GLU A 78 9.96 30.13 -19.83
C GLU A 78 9.51 30.52 -18.41
N GLU A 79 8.31 31.08 -18.25
CA GLU A 79 7.82 31.63 -16.98
C GLU A 79 6.32 31.30 -16.78
N PRO A 80 5.93 30.02 -16.65
CA PRO A 80 4.51 29.63 -16.63
C PRO A 80 3.69 30.27 -15.49
N ASP A 81 4.32 30.59 -14.36
CA ASP A 81 3.66 31.23 -13.22
C ASP A 81 3.36 32.72 -13.43
N ILE A 82 3.94 33.35 -14.47
CA ILE A 82 3.72 34.78 -14.73
C ILE A 82 2.24 35.10 -14.98
N PHE A 83 1.50 34.15 -15.57
CA PHE A 83 0.06 34.32 -15.82
C PHE A 83 -0.75 34.44 -14.52
N ASN A 84 -0.22 33.92 -13.40
CA ASN A 84 -0.81 34.02 -12.08
C ASN A 84 -0.54 35.39 -11.40
N ASN A 85 0.43 36.18 -11.91
CA ASN A 85 0.82 37.48 -11.36
C ASN A 85 0.51 38.61 -12.36
N LYS A 86 -0.60 39.33 -12.12
CA LYS A 86 -1.04 40.42 -13.02
C LYS A 86 0.01 41.52 -13.18
N VAL A 87 0.67 41.91 -12.09
CA VAL A 87 1.62 43.05 -12.11
C VAL A 87 2.82 42.72 -12.98
N GLU A 88 3.39 41.53 -12.81
CA GLU A 88 4.56 41.11 -13.60
C GLU A 88 4.17 40.82 -15.06
N LEU A 89 3.00 40.21 -15.30
CA LEU A 89 2.49 39.98 -16.65
C LEU A 89 2.27 41.31 -17.41
N ASP A 90 1.61 42.29 -16.79
CA ASP A 90 1.35 43.60 -17.41
C ASP A 90 2.68 44.32 -17.74
N LYS A 91 3.70 44.16 -16.89
CA LYS A 91 5.05 44.69 -17.13
C LYS A 91 5.70 44.05 -18.35
N ARG A 92 5.68 42.72 -18.49
CA ARG A 92 6.23 42.03 -19.67
C ARG A 92 5.48 42.38 -20.95
N ILE A 93 4.15 42.51 -20.89
CA ILE A 93 3.34 42.96 -22.02
C ILE A 93 3.75 44.37 -22.44
N PHE A 94 3.97 45.28 -21.50
CA PHE A 94 4.41 46.65 -21.78
C PHE A 94 5.81 46.69 -22.41
N GLU A 95 6.76 45.90 -21.89
CA GLU A 95 8.11 45.79 -22.44
C GLU A 95 8.11 45.27 -23.88
N GLU A 96 7.32 44.22 -24.16
CA GLU A 96 7.21 43.67 -25.52
C GLU A 96 6.51 44.66 -26.47
N ARG A 97 5.46 45.32 -25.99
CA ARG A 97 4.77 46.38 -26.75
C ARG A 97 5.73 47.51 -27.12
N LYS A 98 6.59 47.93 -26.18
CA LYS A 98 7.63 48.94 -26.44
C LYS A 98 8.66 48.44 -27.45
N ARG A 99 9.15 47.20 -27.30
CA ARG A 99 10.08 46.58 -28.27
C ARG A 99 9.51 46.57 -29.68
N LEU A 100 8.23 46.19 -29.84
CA LEU A 100 7.55 46.20 -31.14
C LEU A 100 7.41 47.61 -31.71
N SER A 101 7.14 48.60 -30.87
CA SER A 101 7.13 50.01 -31.27
C SER A 101 8.50 50.44 -31.83
N ASP A 102 9.58 50.15 -31.11
CA ASP A 102 10.94 50.58 -31.46
C ASP A 102 11.45 49.93 -32.76
N ILE A 103 11.14 48.64 -32.99
CA ILE A 103 11.53 47.92 -34.21
C ILE A 103 10.91 48.53 -35.47
N HIS A 104 9.66 49.01 -35.35
CA HIS A 104 8.88 49.53 -36.46
C HIS A 104 8.88 51.06 -36.55
N GLU A 105 9.75 51.73 -35.80
CA GLU A 105 9.94 53.17 -35.87
C GLU A 105 10.25 53.63 -37.30
N GLY A 106 9.63 54.75 -37.71
CA GLY A 106 9.70 55.30 -39.07
C GLY A 106 8.73 54.67 -40.08
N SER A 107 7.77 53.85 -39.62
CA SER A 107 6.71 53.25 -40.44
C SER A 107 5.34 53.40 -39.76
N ASP A 108 4.92 54.63 -39.51
CA ASP A 108 3.81 55.02 -38.63
C ASP A 108 2.54 54.16 -38.77
N PHE A 109 2.04 53.94 -39.99
CA PHE A 109 0.84 53.13 -40.23
C PHE A 109 1.05 51.64 -39.99
N TYR A 110 2.21 51.11 -40.36
CA TYR A 110 2.56 49.72 -40.09
C TYR A 110 2.74 49.49 -38.58
N GLN A 111 3.48 50.38 -37.91
CA GLN A 111 3.68 50.39 -36.47
C GLN A 111 2.35 50.50 -35.71
N SER A 112 1.47 51.42 -36.10
CA SER A 112 0.11 51.54 -35.56
C SER A 112 -0.65 50.21 -35.70
N GLY A 113 -0.63 49.61 -36.90
CA GLY A 113 -1.23 48.31 -37.15
C GLY A 113 -0.65 47.21 -36.26
N VAL A 114 0.67 47.18 -36.07
CA VAL A 114 1.35 46.23 -35.18
C VAL A 114 0.87 46.39 -33.74
N LEU A 115 0.90 47.60 -33.20
CA LEU A 115 0.51 47.85 -31.81
C LEU A 115 -0.97 47.50 -31.58
N GLN A 116 -1.86 47.87 -32.52
CA GLN A 116 -3.27 47.49 -32.45
C GLN A 116 -3.48 45.97 -32.51
N GLY A 117 -2.76 45.27 -33.41
CA GLY A 117 -2.86 43.82 -33.54
C GLY A 117 -2.36 43.09 -32.28
N PHE A 118 -1.28 43.58 -31.69
CA PHE A 118 -0.73 43.05 -30.44
C PHE A 118 -1.71 43.25 -29.28
N ASP A 119 -2.17 44.49 -29.08
CA ASP A 119 -3.13 44.85 -28.02
C ASP A 119 -4.44 44.04 -28.17
N ALA A 120 -4.88 43.76 -29.41
CA ALA A 120 -6.06 42.93 -29.68
C ALA A 120 -5.87 41.46 -29.23
N VAL A 121 -4.73 40.83 -29.54
CA VAL A 121 -4.45 39.44 -29.10
C VAL A 121 -4.31 39.35 -27.59
N ILE A 122 -3.62 40.32 -26.97
CA ILE A 122 -3.52 40.40 -25.51
C ILE A 122 -4.91 40.53 -24.87
N SER A 123 -5.76 41.40 -25.40
CA SER A 123 -7.13 41.59 -24.91
C SER A 123 -7.97 40.32 -25.02
N GLN A 124 -7.85 39.57 -26.13
CA GLN A 124 -8.53 38.28 -26.32
C GLN A 124 -8.13 37.23 -25.28
N ASN A 125 -6.87 37.24 -24.82
CA ASN A 125 -6.36 36.27 -23.84
C ASN A 125 -6.57 36.71 -22.38
N ASN A 126 -6.80 38.00 -22.12
CA ASN A 126 -6.87 38.55 -20.78
C ASN A 126 -8.00 37.94 -19.91
N SER A 127 -9.11 37.54 -20.52
CA SER A 127 -10.21 36.85 -19.82
C SER A 127 -9.77 35.47 -19.30
N ALA A 128 -9.08 34.70 -20.13
CA ALA A 128 -8.54 33.39 -19.77
C ALA A 128 -7.51 33.49 -18.64
N TRP A 129 -6.58 34.44 -18.73
CA TRP A 129 -5.59 34.66 -17.67
C TRP A 129 -6.23 35.14 -16.37
N THR A 130 -7.29 35.95 -16.45
CA THR A 130 -8.04 36.37 -15.26
C THR A 130 -8.75 35.20 -14.60
N ALA A 131 -9.35 34.30 -15.37
CA ALA A 131 -9.95 33.07 -14.85
C ALA A 131 -8.89 32.16 -14.20
N GLN A 132 -7.73 31.99 -14.84
CA GLN A 132 -6.60 31.20 -14.29
C GLN A 132 -6.11 31.80 -12.96
N ARG A 133 -5.90 33.11 -12.89
CA ARG A 133 -5.53 33.82 -11.66
C ARG A 133 -6.55 33.59 -10.54
N ALA A 134 -7.83 33.72 -10.86
CA ALA A 134 -8.90 33.52 -9.88
C ALA A 134 -8.87 32.09 -9.32
N GLN A 135 -8.69 31.08 -10.17
CA GLN A 135 -8.55 29.68 -9.74
C GLN A 135 -7.33 29.47 -8.85
N PHE A 136 -6.17 30.02 -9.24
CA PHE A 136 -4.95 29.96 -8.45
C PHE A 136 -5.14 30.60 -7.07
N GLN A 137 -5.65 31.82 -7.02
CA GLN A 137 -5.91 32.55 -5.76
C GLN A 137 -6.92 31.82 -4.86
N LEU A 138 -7.98 31.23 -5.44
CA LEU A 138 -8.91 30.40 -4.69
C LEU A 138 -8.23 29.15 -4.12
N GLY A 139 -7.35 28.50 -4.88
CA GLY A 139 -6.57 27.35 -4.44
C GLY A 139 -5.65 27.69 -3.27
N GLU A 140 -4.88 28.77 -3.38
CA GLU A 140 -3.97 29.23 -2.33
C GLU A 140 -4.74 29.69 -1.08
N ALA A 141 -5.87 30.38 -1.25
CA ALA A 141 -6.72 30.76 -0.12
C ALA A 141 -7.30 29.54 0.61
N LYS A 142 -7.67 28.47 -0.10
CA LYS A 142 -8.11 27.20 0.51
C LYS A 142 -7.00 26.57 1.33
N LYS A 143 -5.79 26.44 0.77
CA LYS A 143 -4.61 25.90 1.47
C LYS A 143 -4.26 26.72 2.71
N TYR A 144 -4.23 28.05 2.58
CA TYR A 144 -3.96 28.96 3.68
C TYR A 144 -4.99 28.80 4.80
N MET A 145 -6.29 28.85 4.47
CA MET A 145 -7.36 28.71 5.46
C MET A 145 -7.28 27.36 6.17
N TYR A 146 -7.11 26.27 5.42
CA TYR A 146 -6.95 24.93 5.95
C TYR A 146 -5.77 24.84 6.92
N GLY A 147 -4.58 25.26 6.48
CA GLY A 147 -3.36 25.21 7.28
C GLY A 147 -3.42 26.07 8.54
N GLU A 148 -4.01 27.27 8.45
CA GLU A 148 -4.21 28.15 9.59
C GLU A 148 -5.18 27.56 10.61
N VAL A 149 -6.30 26.97 10.18
CA VAL A 149 -7.23 26.30 11.10
C VAL A 149 -6.53 25.12 11.79
N TYR A 150 -5.87 24.28 11.01
CA TYR A 150 -5.15 23.11 11.52
C TYR A 150 -4.12 23.51 12.58
N ARG A 151 -3.28 24.51 12.28
CA ARG A 151 -2.29 25.06 13.22
C ARG A 151 -2.92 25.63 14.49
N ASN A 152 -3.98 26.43 14.35
CA ASN A 152 -4.63 27.05 15.51
C ASN A 152 -5.29 26.00 16.43
N LEU A 153 -5.83 24.92 15.86
CA LEU A 153 -6.34 23.79 16.62
C LEU A 153 -5.23 22.97 17.28
N GLN A 154 -4.07 22.80 16.64
CA GLN A 154 -2.93 22.14 17.28
C GLN A 154 -2.44 22.88 18.52
N ILE A 155 -2.39 24.21 18.46
CA ILE A 155 -1.88 25.05 19.57
C ILE A 155 -2.91 25.16 20.70
N ASN A 156 -4.18 25.41 20.36
CA ASN A 156 -5.20 25.78 21.34
C ASN A 156 -6.21 24.67 21.64
N GLY A 157 -6.14 23.55 20.92
CA GLY A 157 -7.12 22.48 20.97
C GLY A 157 -8.53 23.00 20.68
N ALA A 158 -9.51 22.41 21.37
CA ALA A 158 -10.90 22.75 21.19
C ALA A 158 -11.29 24.17 21.66
N LYS A 159 -10.42 24.86 22.42
CA LYS A 159 -10.63 26.27 22.83
C LYS A 159 -10.52 27.24 21.65
N ALA A 160 -9.90 26.83 20.54
CA ALA A 160 -9.79 27.65 19.33
C ALA A 160 -11.16 28.09 18.76
N PHE A 161 -12.22 27.34 19.08
CA PHE A 161 -13.60 27.59 18.65
C PHE A 161 -14.41 28.53 19.55
N GLU A 162 -13.90 28.88 20.73
CA GLU A 162 -14.60 29.79 21.64
C GLU A 162 -14.84 31.15 20.98
N LYS A 163 -15.84 31.90 21.46
CA LYS A 163 -16.13 33.23 20.93
C LYS A 163 -14.92 34.15 21.15
N GLY A 164 -14.41 34.76 20.08
CA GLY A 164 -13.15 35.52 20.13
C GLY A 164 -11.89 34.66 20.16
N GLY A 165 -12.01 33.33 20.06
CA GLY A 165 -10.89 32.39 19.89
C GLY A 165 -10.29 32.45 18.49
N ALA A 166 -9.17 31.76 18.30
CA ALA A 166 -8.34 31.89 17.10
C ALA A 166 -9.08 31.57 15.78
N ILE A 167 -9.96 30.57 15.76
CA ILE A 167 -10.72 30.22 14.55
C ILE A 167 -11.84 31.22 14.28
N ASP A 168 -12.47 31.75 15.34
CA ASP A 168 -13.49 32.80 15.21
C ASP A 168 -12.88 34.10 14.67
N GLN A 169 -11.69 34.48 15.16
CA GLN A 169 -10.94 35.62 14.65
C GLN A 169 -10.51 35.42 13.19
N LEU A 170 -10.03 34.22 12.85
CA LEU A 170 -9.63 33.87 11.49
C LEU A 170 -10.83 33.92 10.52
N ASP A 171 -11.98 33.35 10.90
CA ASP A 171 -13.22 33.40 10.13
C ASP A 171 -13.67 34.87 9.90
N ASN A 172 -13.67 35.68 10.95
CA ASN A 172 -14.06 37.09 10.86
C ASN A 172 -13.11 37.93 10.00
N LYS A 173 -11.80 37.68 10.08
CA LYS A 173 -10.80 38.32 9.22
C LYS A 173 -11.02 37.91 7.77
N ASN A 174 -11.12 36.62 7.49
CA ASN A 174 -11.18 36.09 6.14
C ASN A 174 -12.49 36.42 5.43
N LYS A 175 -13.62 36.57 6.14
CA LYS A 175 -14.85 37.13 5.57
C LYS A 175 -14.69 38.49 4.90
N ARG A 176 -13.67 39.28 5.28
CA ARG A 176 -13.43 40.62 4.75
C ARG A 176 -12.43 40.65 3.59
N VAL A 177 -11.46 39.74 3.58
CA VAL A 177 -10.29 39.81 2.70
C VAL A 177 -10.08 38.58 1.82
N SER A 178 -10.74 37.47 2.13
CA SER A 178 -10.56 36.21 1.41
C SER A 178 -11.40 36.18 0.13
N PRO A 179 -10.88 35.60 -0.97
CA PRO A 179 -11.69 35.31 -2.15
C PRO A 179 -12.66 34.13 -1.94
N LEU A 180 -12.54 33.40 -0.82
CA LEU A 180 -13.41 32.27 -0.50
C LEU A 180 -14.79 32.73 -0.07
N ASN A 181 -15.82 32.08 -0.60
CA ASN A 181 -17.18 32.30 -0.10
C ASN A 181 -17.39 31.65 1.30
N ASN A 182 -18.47 32.03 1.97
CA ASN A 182 -18.79 31.51 3.31
C ASN A 182 -18.90 29.98 3.36
N ALA A 183 -19.39 29.32 2.31
CA ALA A 183 -19.52 27.87 2.29
C ALA A 183 -18.15 27.18 2.18
N GLU A 184 -17.25 27.71 1.35
CA GLU A 184 -15.89 27.21 1.19
C GLU A 184 -15.05 27.40 2.46
N MET A 185 -15.16 28.56 3.12
CA MET A 185 -14.48 28.80 4.40
C MET A 185 -14.93 27.82 5.47
N LYS A 186 -16.25 27.65 5.64
CA LYS A 186 -16.81 26.66 6.57
C LYS A 186 -16.30 25.26 6.28
N LYS A 187 -16.28 24.88 5.00
CA LYS A 187 -15.75 23.58 4.56
C LYS A 187 -14.29 23.40 4.98
N GLN A 188 -13.42 24.38 4.72
CA GLN A 188 -12.01 24.29 5.14
C GLN A 188 -11.85 24.17 6.66
N ILE A 189 -12.69 24.88 7.45
CA ILE A 189 -12.69 24.74 8.92
C ILE A 189 -13.06 23.32 9.31
N VAL A 190 -14.16 22.78 8.78
CA VAL A 190 -14.64 21.43 9.08
C VAL A 190 -13.61 20.37 8.68
N ASP A 191 -13.06 20.46 7.46
CA ASP A 191 -12.11 19.48 6.93
C ASP A 191 -10.83 19.44 7.78
N ALA A 192 -10.25 20.60 8.11
CA ALA A 192 -9.06 20.68 8.98
C ALA A 192 -9.34 20.15 10.40
N THR A 193 -10.55 20.40 10.93
CA THR A 193 -10.97 19.91 12.25
C THR A 193 -11.07 18.39 12.28
N ILE A 194 -11.67 17.81 11.24
CA ILE A 194 -11.82 16.35 11.07
C ILE A 194 -10.45 15.69 10.98
N GLU A 195 -9.55 16.23 10.14
CA GLU A 195 -8.22 15.64 9.96
C GLU A 195 -7.41 15.68 11.25
N LEU A 196 -7.39 16.81 11.96
CA LEU A 196 -6.68 16.89 13.23
C LEU A 196 -7.26 15.94 14.29
N ALA A 197 -8.58 15.83 14.38
CA ALA A 197 -9.23 14.92 15.31
C ALA A 197 -8.87 13.45 15.03
N ILE A 198 -8.77 13.05 13.75
CA ILE A 198 -8.30 11.72 13.38
C ILE A 198 -6.84 11.52 13.80
N ASN A 199 -5.97 12.47 13.47
CA ASN A 199 -4.53 12.38 13.74
C ASN A 199 -4.24 12.31 15.25
N ASN A 200 -4.95 13.10 16.04
CA ASN A 200 -4.80 13.14 17.50
C ASN A 200 -5.67 12.12 18.23
N LYS A 201 -6.55 11.41 17.52
CA LYS A 201 -7.61 10.54 18.07
C LYS A 201 -8.45 11.28 19.12
N ASP A 202 -8.74 12.55 18.90
CA ASP A 202 -9.45 13.40 19.85
C ASP A 202 -10.86 13.71 19.35
N THR A 203 -11.85 13.06 19.97
CA THR A 203 -13.26 13.27 19.69
C THR A 203 -13.78 14.60 20.22
N ASP A 204 -13.12 15.20 21.21
CA ASP A 204 -13.61 16.41 21.87
C ASP A 204 -13.48 17.63 20.97
N ILE A 205 -12.49 17.64 20.07
CA ILE A 205 -12.34 18.68 19.05
C ILE A 205 -13.54 18.65 18.09
N LEU A 206 -14.06 17.47 17.74
CA LEU A 206 -15.24 17.32 16.88
C LEU A 206 -16.52 17.78 17.57
N THR A 207 -16.70 17.44 18.84
CA THR A 207 -17.92 17.77 19.59
C THR A 207 -18.03 19.28 19.88
N LYS A 208 -16.89 19.97 20.03
CA LYS A 208 -16.86 21.42 20.26
C LYS A 208 -16.91 22.27 18.99
N LEU A 209 -16.90 21.65 17.80
CA LEU A 209 -17.03 22.38 16.53
C LEU A 209 -18.40 23.09 16.44
N PRO A 210 -18.46 24.44 16.41
CA PRO A 210 -19.72 25.17 16.46
C PRO A 210 -20.61 24.90 15.24
N LYS A 211 -21.93 24.76 15.47
CA LYS A 211 -22.95 24.50 14.42
C LYS A 211 -22.97 25.54 13.30
N LYS A 212 -22.51 26.77 13.55
CA LYS A 212 -22.42 27.81 12.51
C LYS A 212 -21.51 27.41 11.33
N TYR A 213 -20.57 26.50 11.55
CA TYR A 213 -19.69 25.95 10.52
C TYR A 213 -20.25 24.70 9.83
N TRP A 214 -21.39 24.18 10.30
CA TRP A 214 -21.96 22.96 9.74
C TRP A 214 -22.68 23.25 8.42
N SER A 215 -22.43 22.41 7.42
CA SER A 215 -23.27 22.24 6.23
C SER A 215 -24.29 21.10 6.47
N GLY A 216 -25.22 20.90 5.53
CA GLY A 216 -26.22 19.83 5.61
C GLY A 216 -25.62 18.43 5.82
N GLU A 217 -24.42 18.18 5.29
CA GLU A 217 -23.73 16.88 5.39
C GLU A 217 -22.71 16.82 6.54
N THR A 218 -22.38 17.95 7.17
CA THR A 218 -21.32 18.01 8.19
C THR A 218 -21.62 17.13 9.40
N ALA A 219 -22.88 17.10 9.85
CA ALA A 219 -23.27 16.29 11.02
C ALA A 219 -22.97 14.80 10.82
N SER A 220 -23.31 14.25 9.64
CA SER A 220 -23.00 12.86 9.29
C SER A 220 -21.50 12.60 9.29
N ARG A 221 -20.73 13.49 8.63
CA ARG A 221 -19.26 13.37 8.57
C ARG A 221 -18.60 13.40 9.96
N LEU A 222 -19.08 14.26 10.87
CA LEU A 222 -18.58 14.31 12.26
C LEU A 222 -18.90 13.03 13.02
N GLN A 223 -20.09 12.47 12.85
CA GLN A 223 -20.49 11.21 13.47
C GLN A 223 -19.66 10.03 12.94
N ASP A 224 -19.51 9.91 11.63
CA ASP A 224 -18.69 8.87 11.00
C ASP A 224 -17.23 8.93 11.46
N THR A 225 -16.69 10.15 11.53
CA THR A 225 -15.33 10.40 12.04
C THR A 225 -15.21 10.01 13.51
N THR A 226 -16.18 10.36 14.35
CA THR A 226 -16.20 9.98 15.77
C THR A 226 -16.20 8.46 15.93
N ASN A 227 -17.03 7.76 15.16
CA ASN A 227 -17.07 6.30 15.15
C ASN A 227 -15.73 5.71 14.71
N LYS A 228 -15.08 6.28 13.69
CA LYS A 228 -13.75 5.87 13.23
C LYS A 228 -12.69 6.03 14.32
N ILE A 229 -12.65 7.17 15.01
CA ILE A 229 -11.71 7.42 16.12
C ILE A 229 -11.95 6.41 17.26
N ASN A 230 -13.20 6.16 17.64
CA ASN A 230 -13.53 5.21 18.70
C ASN A 230 -13.13 3.77 18.35
N LYS A 231 -13.32 3.35 17.09
CA LYS A 231 -12.83 2.05 16.60
C LYS A 231 -11.30 1.95 16.68
N LEU A 232 -10.58 3.00 16.30
CA LEU A 232 -9.12 3.05 16.42
C LEU A 232 -8.67 2.92 17.88
N LYS A 233 -9.28 3.68 18.81
CA LYS A 233 -9.00 3.58 20.26
C LYS A 233 -9.24 2.17 20.80
N LEU A 234 -10.35 1.54 20.41
CA LEU A 234 -10.69 0.18 20.85
C LEU A 234 -9.69 -0.86 20.31
N SER A 235 -9.29 -0.71 19.05
CA SER A 235 -8.28 -1.58 18.43
C SER A 235 -6.95 -1.50 19.16
N GLU A 236 -6.50 -0.29 19.52
CA GLU A 236 -5.25 -0.10 20.26
C GLU A 236 -5.33 -0.63 21.68
N PHE A 237 -6.42 -0.38 22.38
CA PHE A 237 -6.66 -0.96 23.70
C PHE A 237 -6.62 -2.49 23.66
N THR A 238 -7.26 -3.09 22.66
CA THR A 238 -7.26 -4.55 22.47
C THR A 238 -5.86 -5.06 22.18
N ALA A 239 -5.12 -4.41 21.28
CA ALA A 239 -3.74 -4.77 20.98
C ALA A 239 -2.83 -4.67 22.21
N GLN A 240 -2.96 -3.61 23.01
CA GLN A 240 -2.22 -3.45 24.27
C GLN A 240 -2.59 -4.53 25.28
N LYS A 241 -3.88 -4.84 25.44
CA LYS A 241 -4.35 -5.91 26.33
C LYS A 241 -3.77 -7.27 25.91
N THR A 242 -3.79 -7.57 24.61
CA THR A 242 -3.21 -8.79 24.05
C THR A 242 -1.69 -8.84 24.28
N ALA A 243 -0.97 -7.75 24.02
CA ALA A 243 0.47 -7.66 24.27
C ALA A 243 0.82 -7.86 25.75
N LEU A 244 0.06 -7.25 26.67
CA LEU A 244 0.22 -7.45 28.12
C LEU A 244 -0.07 -8.90 28.54
N ALA A 245 -1.10 -9.52 27.96
CA ALA A 245 -1.41 -10.92 28.21
C ALA A 245 -0.30 -11.86 27.72
N HIS A 246 0.26 -11.61 26.53
CA HIS A 246 1.42 -12.33 26.01
C HIS A 246 2.64 -12.18 26.93
N LYS A 247 2.98 -10.93 27.31
CA LYS A 247 4.09 -10.66 28.23
C LYS A 247 3.90 -11.36 29.58
N ARG A 248 2.67 -11.39 30.10
CA ARG A 248 2.36 -12.09 31.36
C ARG A 248 2.56 -13.60 31.23
N LYS A 249 2.13 -14.21 30.11
CA LYS A 249 2.35 -15.64 29.84
C LYS A 249 3.84 -15.97 29.71
N GLU A 250 4.60 -15.13 29.02
CA GLU A 250 6.04 -15.27 28.86
C GLU A 250 6.76 -15.21 30.22
N ASN A 251 6.50 -14.17 31.02
CA ASN A 251 7.04 -14.07 32.37
C ASN A 251 6.70 -15.29 33.24
N LEU A 252 5.44 -15.76 33.18
CA LEU A 252 5.01 -16.96 33.90
C LEU A 252 5.79 -18.20 33.47
N ARG A 253 6.03 -18.37 32.17
CA ARG A 253 6.80 -19.48 31.61
C ARG A 253 8.26 -19.43 32.08
N ASP A 254 8.88 -18.28 32.01
CA ASP A 254 10.26 -18.08 32.43
C ASP A 254 10.43 -18.37 33.93
N SER A 255 9.52 -17.88 34.76
CA SER A 255 9.50 -18.20 36.20
C SER A 255 9.29 -19.70 36.45
N LYS A 256 8.42 -20.38 35.68
CA LYS A 256 8.26 -21.85 35.77
C LYS A 256 9.53 -22.59 35.38
N ASN A 257 10.24 -22.14 34.33
CA ASN A 257 11.52 -22.70 33.93
C ASN A 257 12.60 -22.48 35.01
N GLU A 258 12.64 -21.29 35.62
CA GLU A 258 13.56 -20.97 36.70
C GLU A 258 13.30 -21.83 37.94
N ILE A 259 12.04 -22.01 38.34
CA ILE A 259 11.66 -22.91 39.44
C ILE A 259 12.14 -24.34 39.15
N MET A 260 11.95 -24.81 37.92
CA MET A 260 12.40 -26.14 37.49
C MET A 260 13.92 -26.28 37.60
N LYS A 261 14.67 -25.30 37.10
CA LYS A 261 16.12 -25.28 37.13
C LYS A 261 16.64 -25.29 38.57
N ASN A 262 16.13 -24.40 39.41
CA ASN A 262 16.49 -24.32 40.82
C ASN A 262 16.20 -25.65 41.53
N HIS A 263 15.05 -26.28 41.27
CA HIS A 263 14.73 -27.59 41.84
C HIS A 263 15.73 -28.68 41.44
N LEU A 264 16.12 -28.72 40.16
CA LEU A 264 17.11 -29.69 39.65
C LEU A 264 18.52 -29.46 40.22
N GLU A 265 18.88 -28.21 40.50
CA GLU A 265 20.16 -27.83 41.13
C GLU A 265 20.14 -27.98 42.66
N GLY A 266 19.01 -28.32 43.26
CA GLY A 266 18.85 -28.40 44.72
C GLY A 266 18.74 -27.04 45.43
N ASN A 267 18.54 -25.96 44.66
CA ASN A 267 18.42 -24.60 45.15
C ASN A 267 16.95 -24.24 45.46
N PRO A 268 16.65 -23.55 46.58
CA PRO A 268 15.31 -23.07 46.85
C PRO A 268 14.94 -21.93 45.89
N SER A 269 13.76 -22.03 45.26
CA SER A 269 13.21 -20.90 44.49
C SER A 269 12.63 -19.84 45.41
N VAL A 270 13.08 -18.59 45.28
CA VAL A 270 12.53 -17.45 46.04
C VAL A 270 11.47 -16.77 45.17
N LEU A 271 10.21 -16.86 45.57
CA LEU A 271 9.09 -16.24 44.86
C LEU A 271 8.72 -14.89 45.49
N ASP A 272 8.61 -13.84 44.67
CA ASP A 272 8.13 -12.53 45.13
C ASP A 272 6.60 -12.54 45.30
N LYS A 273 6.13 -12.25 46.52
CA LYS A 273 4.69 -12.12 46.83
C LYS A 273 3.99 -11.02 46.04
N LYS A 274 4.74 -10.08 45.46
CA LYS A 274 4.21 -9.01 44.60
C LYS A 274 4.05 -9.43 43.15
N ASP A 275 4.54 -10.61 42.75
CA ASP A 275 4.34 -11.13 41.40
C ASP A 275 2.84 -11.39 41.15
N PRO A 276 2.24 -10.84 40.07
CA PRO A 276 0.86 -11.13 39.69
C PRO A 276 0.52 -12.62 39.53
N ASN A 277 1.53 -13.47 39.35
CA ASN A 277 1.44 -14.92 39.17
C ASN A 277 1.83 -15.71 40.43
N TYR A 278 2.07 -15.05 41.57
CA TYR A 278 2.63 -15.68 42.79
C TYR A 278 1.92 -16.99 43.18
N PHE A 279 0.58 -17.00 43.28
CA PHE A 279 -0.16 -18.21 43.68
C PHE A 279 -0.02 -19.36 42.68
N GLU A 280 0.03 -19.05 41.39
CA GLU A 280 0.23 -20.06 40.34
C GLU A 280 1.65 -20.64 40.40
N LEU A 281 2.65 -19.78 40.63
CA LEU A 281 4.05 -20.19 40.79
C LEU A 281 4.26 -21.04 42.05
N VAL A 282 3.61 -20.70 43.17
CA VAL A 282 3.64 -21.52 44.40
C VAL A 282 3.03 -22.90 44.14
N ALA A 283 1.84 -22.96 43.51
CA ALA A 283 1.20 -24.23 43.16
C ALA A 283 2.10 -25.07 42.24
N TYR A 284 2.76 -24.43 41.28
CA TYR A 284 3.68 -25.08 40.37
C TYR A 284 4.93 -25.62 41.08
N GLN A 285 5.53 -24.86 42.01
CA GLN A 285 6.68 -25.30 42.81
C GLN A 285 6.35 -26.54 43.65
N ILE A 286 5.17 -26.59 44.27
CA ILE A 286 4.70 -27.77 45.01
C ILE A 286 4.52 -28.97 44.06
N ASN A 287 3.98 -28.73 42.87
CA ASN A 287 3.74 -29.77 41.88
C ASN A 287 5.05 -30.41 41.40
N ILE A 288 6.09 -29.62 41.13
CA ILE A 288 7.42 -30.12 40.78
C ILE A 288 7.98 -31.06 41.86
N GLN A 289 7.85 -30.68 43.13
CA GLN A 289 8.31 -31.51 44.25
C GLN A 289 7.58 -32.87 44.30
N ASN A 290 6.27 -32.88 43.99
CA ASN A 290 5.47 -34.10 43.96
C ASN A 290 5.74 -34.96 42.71
N ASN A 291 6.02 -34.35 41.57
CA ASN A 291 6.35 -35.06 40.32
C ASN A 291 7.64 -35.90 40.45
N ALA A 292 8.51 -35.58 41.40
CA ALA A 292 9.70 -36.39 41.72
C ALA A 292 9.35 -37.82 42.18
N LEU A 293 8.11 -38.06 42.63
CA LEU A 293 7.65 -39.37 43.11
C LEU A 293 7.18 -40.31 41.98
N ILE A 294 7.14 -39.84 40.74
CA ILE A 294 6.67 -40.62 39.59
C ILE A 294 7.74 -41.63 39.18
N PRO A 295 7.39 -42.92 38.93
CA PRO A 295 8.36 -43.89 38.43
C PRO A 295 9.05 -43.40 37.15
N LYS A 296 10.39 -43.35 37.16
CA LYS A 296 11.20 -42.82 36.05
C LYS A 296 10.84 -43.46 34.70
N SER A 297 10.61 -44.77 34.66
CA SER A 297 10.22 -45.48 33.44
C SER A 297 8.90 -44.98 32.84
N LYS A 298 7.92 -44.59 33.68
CA LYS A 298 6.67 -44.00 33.21
C LYS A 298 6.90 -42.60 32.63
N SER A 299 7.68 -41.76 33.33
CA SER A 299 8.03 -40.41 32.86
C SER A 299 8.71 -40.45 31.50
N VAL A 300 9.71 -41.32 31.32
CA VAL A 300 10.41 -41.49 30.04
C VAL A 300 9.44 -41.93 28.93
N ALA A 301 8.57 -42.90 29.19
CA ALA A 301 7.58 -43.35 28.20
C ALA A 301 6.62 -42.23 27.77
N VAL A 302 6.17 -41.39 28.71
CA VAL A 302 5.34 -40.21 28.41
C VAL A 302 6.12 -39.18 27.58
N ALA A 303 7.37 -38.90 27.95
CA ALA A 303 8.23 -37.97 27.21
C ALA A 303 8.45 -38.43 25.77
N THR A 304 8.80 -39.70 25.55
CA THR A 304 8.99 -40.28 24.21
C THR A 304 7.70 -40.23 23.37
N LYS A 305 6.55 -40.44 24.00
CA LYS A 305 5.24 -40.30 23.32
C LYS A 305 5.01 -38.85 22.89
N LEU A 306 5.31 -37.88 23.76
CA LEU A 306 5.19 -36.46 23.45
C LEU A 306 6.13 -36.02 22.33
N GLU A 307 7.40 -36.43 22.36
CA GLU A 307 8.36 -36.15 21.27
C GLU A 307 7.81 -36.63 19.93
N SER A 308 7.29 -37.85 19.90
CA SER A 308 6.70 -38.44 18.69
C SER A 308 5.45 -37.69 18.25
N SER A 309 4.60 -37.30 19.19
CA SER A 309 3.38 -36.52 18.94
C SER A 309 3.69 -35.12 18.41
N ILE A 310 4.69 -34.43 18.94
CA ILE A 310 5.14 -33.11 18.45
C ILE A 310 5.65 -33.26 17.02
N LEU A 311 6.58 -34.19 16.77
CA LEU A 311 7.13 -34.40 15.42
C LEU A 311 6.06 -34.78 14.37
N THR A 312 4.98 -35.43 14.81
CA THR A 312 3.91 -35.88 13.91
C THR A 312 2.89 -34.78 13.61
N ASN A 313 2.68 -33.82 14.52
CA ASN A 313 1.53 -32.92 14.46
C ASN A 313 1.89 -31.42 14.47
N ALA A 314 3.13 -31.04 14.79
CA ALA A 314 3.54 -29.65 14.99
C ALA A 314 3.87 -28.87 13.71
N SER A 315 3.38 -29.31 12.55
CA SER A 315 3.57 -28.60 11.28
C SER A 315 2.51 -27.51 11.07
N GLU A 316 2.82 -26.52 10.23
CA GLU A 316 1.85 -25.53 9.75
C GLU A 316 0.62 -26.23 9.14
N GLY A 317 -0.57 -26.02 9.72
CA GLY A 317 -1.83 -26.69 9.34
C GLY A 317 -2.02 -28.12 9.88
N GLY A 318 -1.11 -28.63 10.71
CA GLY A 318 -1.23 -29.89 11.45
C GLY A 318 -2.13 -29.75 12.69
N SER A 319 -2.73 -30.85 13.17
CA SER A 319 -3.59 -30.78 14.35
C SER A 319 -2.88 -31.26 15.61
N MET A 320 -2.48 -30.32 16.46
CA MET A 320 -1.92 -30.60 17.79
C MET A 320 -2.97 -31.05 18.82
N SER A 321 -4.25 -31.06 18.46
CA SER A 321 -5.35 -31.56 19.29
C SER A 321 -5.17 -33.02 19.75
N SER A 322 -4.44 -33.81 18.97
CA SER A 322 -4.08 -35.20 19.29
C SER A 322 -2.99 -35.32 20.36
N VAL A 323 -2.22 -34.25 20.60
CA VAL A 323 -1.22 -34.14 21.67
C VAL A 323 -1.91 -33.72 22.97
N HIS A 324 -2.79 -32.73 22.89
CA HIS A 324 -3.66 -32.31 23.98
C HIS A 324 -4.87 -31.53 23.43
N SER A 325 -6.04 -31.70 24.04
CA SER A 325 -7.29 -31.08 23.61
C SER A 325 -7.31 -29.54 23.66
N SER A 326 -6.36 -28.94 24.38
CA SER A 326 -6.20 -27.48 24.50
C SER A 326 -5.17 -26.87 23.55
N LEU A 327 -4.53 -27.68 22.70
CA LEU A 327 -3.60 -27.20 21.68
C LEU A 327 -4.36 -27.09 20.37
N ASP A 328 -4.60 -25.86 19.93
CA ASP A 328 -5.26 -25.58 18.66
C ASP A 328 -4.37 -25.97 17.47
N ASN A 329 -4.95 -25.98 16.26
CA ASN A 329 -4.23 -26.38 15.03
C ASN A 329 -3.05 -25.44 14.67
N ASP A 330 -2.96 -24.27 15.29
CA ASP A 330 -1.88 -23.30 15.10
C ASP A 330 -1.01 -23.14 16.37
N ALA A 331 -0.92 -24.19 17.19
CA ALA A 331 -0.13 -24.16 18.42
C ALA A 331 1.35 -23.82 18.13
N SER A 332 1.84 -22.75 18.75
CA SER A 332 3.23 -22.33 18.66
C SER A 332 4.15 -23.24 19.49
N GLU A 333 5.46 -23.22 19.22
CA GLU A 333 6.48 -23.85 20.09
C GLU A 333 6.27 -23.49 21.57
N SER A 334 5.89 -22.23 21.78
CA SER A 334 5.62 -21.61 23.07
C SER A 334 4.44 -22.28 23.79
N ASP A 335 3.37 -22.63 23.06
CA ASP A 335 2.20 -23.32 23.61
C ASP A 335 2.53 -24.78 23.96
N VAL A 336 3.41 -25.42 23.19
CA VAL A 336 3.89 -26.78 23.47
C VAL A 336 4.77 -26.82 24.71
N ILE A 337 5.65 -25.83 24.90
CA ILE A 337 6.44 -25.68 26.13
C ILE A 337 5.53 -25.49 27.34
N ASP A 338 4.52 -24.61 27.25
CA ASP A 338 3.54 -24.41 28.32
C ASP A 338 2.78 -25.71 28.65
N HIS A 339 2.42 -26.48 27.62
CA HIS A 339 1.81 -27.79 27.81
C HIS A 339 2.77 -28.72 28.58
N ILE A 340 4.01 -28.88 28.16
CA ILE A 340 5.01 -29.72 28.84
C ILE A 340 5.19 -29.31 30.31
N LEU A 341 5.29 -28.00 30.56
CA LEU A 341 5.41 -27.46 31.91
C LEU A 341 4.20 -27.82 32.76
N SER A 342 2.98 -27.74 32.23
CA SER A 342 1.73 -28.04 32.96
C SER A 342 1.53 -29.51 33.32
N ARG A 343 2.24 -30.44 32.67
CA ARG A 343 2.01 -31.88 32.84
C ARG A 343 2.40 -32.39 34.23
N THR A 344 1.54 -33.16 34.86
CA THR A 344 1.81 -33.78 36.17
C THR A 344 2.35 -35.20 36.05
N ASP A 345 2.41 -35.77 34.85
CA ASP A 345 2.86 -37.14 34.59
C ASP A 345 4.32 -37.22 34.09
N LEU A 346 5.04 -36.10 34.13
CA LEU A 346 6.45 -35.97 33.77
C LEU A 346 7.28 -35.53 34.98
N HIS A 347 8.39 -36.23 35.16
CA HIS A 347 9.42 -35.87 36.13
C HIS A 347 10.18 -34.61 35.66
N PRO A 348 10.67 -33.76 36.59
CA PRO A 348 11.37 -32.51 36.26
C PRO A 348 12.51 -32.64 35.23
N THR A 349 13.32 -33.68 35.33
CA THR A 349 14.43 -33.93 34.40
C THR A 349 13.96 -34.14 32.96
N GLU A 350 12.90 -34.92 32.75
CA GLU A 350 12.34 -35.23 31.45
C GLU A 350 11.61 -34.02 30.86
N LYS A 351 10.98 -33.18 31.70
CA LYS A 351 10.43 -31.90 31.24
C LYS A 351 11.51 -30.99 30.68
N THR A 352 12.60 -30.77 31.41
CA THR A 352 13.70 -29.91 30.97
C THR A 352 14.34 -30.44 29.68
N ALA A 353 14.60 -31.74 29.61
CA ALA A 353 15.15 -32.37 28.41
C ALA A 353 14.21 -32.25 27.21
N LEU A 354 12.90 -32.43 27.41
CA LEU A 354 11.90 -32.30 26.34
C LEU A 354 11.75 -30.86 25.87
N ILE A 355 11.70 -29.88 26.78
CA ILE A 355 11.64 -28.45 26.45
C ILE A 355 12.82 -28.03 25.58
N ALA A 356 14.04 -28.47 25.93
CA ALA A 356 15.24 -28.18 25.15
C ALA A 356 15.19 -28.75 23.72
N LYS A 357 14.43 -29.84 23.49
CA LYS A 357 14.25 -30.47 22.18
C LYS A 357 13.11 -29.86 21.36
N VAL A 358 12.19 -29.09 21.95
CA VAL A 358 11.00 -28.57 21.25
C VAL A 358 11.35 -27.85 19.94
N PRO A 359 12.32 -26.91 19.89
CA PRO A 359 12.66 -26.21 18.65
C PRO A 359 13.10 -27.19 17.54
N THR A 360 14.01 -28.10 17.87
CA THR A 360 14.50 -29.13 16.94
C THR A 360 13.38 -30.07 16.46
N LEU A 361 12.42 -30.39 17.33
CA LEU A 361 11.26 -31.22 16.97
C LEU A 361 10.29 -30.48 16.03
N PHE A 362 10.07 -29.17 16.21
CA PHE A 362 9.26 -28.35 15.32
C PHE A 362 9.90 -28.20 13.95
N GLU A 363 11.19 -27.88 13.89
CA GLU A 363 11.94 -27.86 12.63
C GLU A 363 11.93 -29.23 11.94
N GLY A 364 12.08 -30.32 12.71
CA GLY A 364 11.94 -31.69 12.21
C GLY A 364 10.54 -31.98 11.65
N ALA A 365 9.48 -31.50 12.30
CA ALA A 365 8.11 -31.65 11.83
C ALA A 365 7.94 -30.91 10.50
N ASN A 366 8.34 -29.63 10.45
CA ASN A 366 8.29 -28.83 9.22
C ASN A 366 9.08 -29.48 8.07
N LEU A 367 10.19 -30.15 8.36
CA LEU A 367 10.97 -30.89 7.38
C LEU A 367 10.20 -32.11 6.83
N VAL A 368 9.56 -32.90 7.71
CA VAL A 368 8.72 -34.06 7.32
C VAL A 368 7.55 -33.63 6.42
N PHE A 369 6.96 -32.47 6.69
CA PHE A 369 5.84 -31.92 5.92
C PHE A 369 6.27 -30.98 4.79
N SER A 370 7.57 -30.90 4.49
CA SER A 370 8.10 -29.99 3.49
C SER A 370 7.60 -30.32 2.06
N PRO A 371 7.50 -29.31 1.17
CA PRO A 371 7.15 -29.54 -0.23
C PRO A 371 8.06 -30.54 -0.94
N GLN A 372 9.34 -30.63 -0.52
CA GLN A 372 10.30 -31.58 -1.09
C GLN A 372 9.92 -33.02 -0.78
N VAL A 373 9.50 -33.33 0.45
CA VAL A 373 9.05 -34.68 0.83
C VAL A 373 7.81 -35.08 0.05
N ASN A 374 6.85 -34.16 -0.09
CA ASN A 374 5.65 -34.38 -0.90
C ASN A 374 6.00 -34.58 -2.37
N LYS A 375 6.89 -33.76 -2.94
CA LYS A 375 7.30 -33.88 -4.34
C LYS A 375 7.98 -35.23 -4.61
N ASN A 376 8.85 -35.70 -3.72
CA ASN A 376 9.49 -37.01 -3.88
C ASN A 376 8.48 -38.16 -3.79
N TYR A 377 7.51 -38.10 -2.86
CA TYR A 377 6.42 -39.07 -2.82
C TYR A 377 5.60 -39.07 -4.13
N GLU A 378 5.26 -37.88 -4.63
CA GLU A 378 4.44 -37.70 -5.84
C GLU A 378 5.14 -38.20 -7.11
N LEU A 379 6.44 -37.96 -7.26
CA LEU A 379 7.24 -38.34 -8.44
C LEU A 379 7.78 -39.77 -8.39
N GLY A 380 7.85 -40.40 -7.22
CA GLY A 380 8.33 -41.77 -7.08
C GLY A 380 7.16 -42.72 -6.79
N ILE A 381 6.92 -42.95 -5.51
CA ILE A 381 6.00 -43.99 -5.02
C ILE A 381 4.56 -43.80 -5.50
N LYS A 382 4.08 -42.57 -5.65
CA LYS A 382 2.71 -42.33 -6.11
C LYS A 382 2.54 -42.69 -7.59
N GLU A 383 3.56 -42.49 -8.42
CA GLU A 383 3.54 -42.88 -9.83
C GLU A 383 3.47 -44.41 -9.94
N GLU A 384 4.37 -45.12 -9.24
CA GLU A 384 4.35 -46.60 -9.15
C GLU A 384 3.03 -47.13 -8.60
N MET A 385 2.48 -46.47 -7.57
CA MET A 385 1.16 -46.78 -7.03
C MET A 385 0.06 -46.56 -8.07
N GLY A 386 0.14 -45.51 -8.87
CA GLY A 386 -0.81 -45.21 -9.93
C GLY A 386 -0.84 -46.30 -11.01
N GLU A 387 0.32 -46.86 -11.34
CA GLU A 387 0.42 -48.03 -12.22
C GLU A 387 -0.15 -49.28 -11.57
N PHE A 388 0.20 -49.56 -10.31
CA PHE A 388 -0.35 -50.68 -9.55
C PHE A 388 -1.88 -50.62 -9.49
N MET A 389 -2.47 -49.45 -9.23
CA MET A 389 -3.92 -49.26 -9.12
C MET A 389 -4.67 -49.50 -10.43
N LYS A 390 -3.98 -49.50 -11.58
CA LYS A 390 -4.53 -49.87 -12.89
C LYS A 390 -4.42 -51.37 -13.19
N SER A 391 -3.69 -52.13 -12.38
CA SER A 391 -3.47 -53.57 -12.58
C SER A 391 -4.63 -54.43 -12.04
N ALA A 392 -4.71 -55.67 -12.52
CA ALA A 392 -5.68 -56.66 -12.01
C ALA A 392 -5.50 -56.96 -10.51
N PHE A 393 -4.26 -56.85 -9.99
CA PHE A 393 -3.93 -57.07 -8.58
C PHE A 393 -4.57 -56.03 -7.65
N ALA A 394 -4.74 -54.79 -8.09
CA ALA A 394 -5.43 -53.77 -7.32
C ALA A 394 -6.93 -54.09 -7.14
N GLY A 395 -7.55 -54.74 -8.15
CA GLY A 395 -8.91 -55.24 -8.07
C GLY A 395 -9.08 -56.28 -6.95
N ALA A 396 -8.14 -57.24 -6.86
CA ALA A 396 -8.12 -58.25 -5.81
C ALA A 396 -7.95 -57.62 -4.40
N ASN A 397 -6.99 -56.71 -4.23
CA ASN A 397 -6.78 -56.04 -2.94
C ASN A 397 -7.99 -55.20 -2.51
N LYS A 398 -8.65 -54.53 -3.45
CA LYS A 398 -9.88 -53.78 -3.17
C LYS A 398 -11.03 -54.71 -2.76
N ALA A 399 -11.16 -55.88 -3.38
CA ALA A 399 -12.15 -56.89 -3.01
C ALA A 399 -11.92 -57.44 -1.59
N LEU A 400 -10.67 -57.50 -1.14
CA LEU A 400 -10.28 -57.87 0.22
C LEU A 400 -10.37 -56.70 1.23
N GLY A 401 -10.84 -55.52 0.81
CA GLY A 401 -10.96 -54.34 1.67
C GLY A 401 -9.63 -53.66 2.01
N ILE A 402 -8.54 -54.03 1.35
CA ILE A 402 -7.20 -53.50 1.61
C ILE A 402 -7.06 -52.11 0.97
N ARG A 403 -6.72 -51.11 1.79
CA ARG A 403 -6.45 -49.73 1.34
C ARG A 403 -4.98 -49.52 0.99
N THR A 404 -4.50 -50.19 -0.05
CA THR A 404 -3.06 -50.22 -0.44
C THR A 404 -2.44 -48.83 -0.56
N GLN A 405 -3.13 -47.88 -1.21
CA GLN A 405 -2.65 -46.50 -1.33
C GLN A 405 -2.41 -45.83 0.02
N SER A 406 -3.34 -46.00 0.98
CA SER A 406 -3.19 -45.45 2.33
C SER A 406 -2.07 -46.13 3.09
N VAL A 407 -1.92 -47.45 2.98
CA VAL A 407 -0.86 -48.21 3.66
C VAL A 407 0.52 -47.76 3.17
N VAL A 408 0.74 -47.72 1.86
CA VAL A 408 2.04 -47.34 1.29
C VAL A 408 2.37 -45.87 1.57
N LYS A 409 1.38 -44.96 1.44
CA LYS A 409 1.55 -43.57 1.86
C LYS A 409 1.97 -43.48 3.33
N ASN A 410 1.29 -44.23 4.22
CA ASN A 410 1.62 -44.25 5.64
C ASN A 410 3.03 -44.81 5.90
N VAL A 411 3.44 -45.88 5.20
CA VAL A 411 4.80 -46.44 5.32
C VAL A 411 5.86 -45.40 4.94
N TYR A 412 5.64 -44.65 3.87
CA TYR A 412 6.56 -43.58 3.45
C TYR A 412 6.73 -42.50 4.53
N TYR A 413 5.64 -41.80 4.89
CA TYR A 413 5.74 -40.71 5.86
C TYR A 413 6.13 -41.19 7.27
N ASN A 414 5.69 -42.38 7.70
CA ASN A 414 6.11 -42.92 9.00
C ASN A 414 7.59 -43.29 9.01
N THR A 415 8.14 -43.78 7.88
CA THR A 415 9.58 -44.01 7.79
C THR A 415 10.34 -42.69 7.93
N ILE A 416 9.95 -41.65 7.19
CA ILE A 416 10.62 -40.34 7.31
C ILE A 416 10.54 -39.83 8.75
N ARG A 417 9.37 -39.88 9.39
CA ARG A 417 9.22 -39.47 10.81
C ARG A 417 10.13 -40.26 11.74
N GLN A 418 10.17 -41.58 11.62
CA GLN A 418 10.99 -42.44 12.48
C GLN A 418 12.48 -42.18 12.29
N GLU A 419 12.94 -42.02 11.05
CA GLU A 419 14.34 -41.80 10.74
C GLU A 419 14.78 -40.37 11.11
N VAL A 420 13.94 -39.35 10.89
CA VAL A 420 14.18 -37.98 11.38
C VAL A 420 14.23 -37.98 12.91
N LYS A 421 13.30 -38.67 13.58
CA LYS A 421 13.32 -38.79 15.04
C LYS A 421 14.58 -39.45 15.55
N ALA A 422 14.93 -40.61 15.01
CA ALA A 422 16.14 -41.34 15.40
C ALA A 422 17.40 -40.52 15.16
N TYR A 423 17.43 -39.73 14.08
CA TYR A 423 18.52 -38.81 13.79
C TYR A 423 18.61 -37.70 14.85
N ILE A 424 17.49 -37.04 15.19
CA ILE A 424 17.45 -36.02 16.25
C ILE A 424 17.86 -36.61 17.61
N GLU A 425 17.42 -37.83 17.93
CA GLU A 425 17.78 -38.53 19.17
C GLU A 425 19.28 -38.83 19.27
N THR A 426 19.95 -39.07 18.14
CA THR A 426 21.36 -39.48 18.09
C THR A 426 22.31 -38.27 17.96
N GLU A 427 21.97 -37.32 17.10
CA GLU A 427 22.86 -36.22 16.68
C GLU A 427 22.46 -34.87 17.30
N ASN A 428 21.29 -34.79 17.95
CA ASN A 428 20.72 -33.57 18.51
C ASN A 428 20.58 -32.41 17.50
N GLU A 429 20.52 -32.73 16.22
CA GLU A 429 20.36 -31.81 15.10
C GLU A 429 19.35 -32.36 14.09
N ILE A 430 18.83 -31.50 13.21
CA ILE A 430 17.95 -31.92 12.11
C ILE A 430 18.79 -32.40 10.93
N PRO A 431 18.39 -33.51 10.27
CA PRO A 431 19.12 -33.99 9.09
C PRO A 431 19.04 -32.96 7.96
N LYS A 432 20.19 -32.60 7.38
CA LYS A 432 20.31 -31.66 6.25
C LYS A 432 21.04 -32.29 5.07
N GLY A 433 20.80 -31.77 3.87
CA GLY A 433 21.50 -32.16 2.64
C GLY A 433 21.47 -33.67 2.40
N ALA A 434 22.65 -34.27 2.17
CA ALA A 434 22.79 -35.71 1.91
C ALA A 434 22.17 -36.60 2.99
N LYS A 435 22.25 -36.19 4.27
CA LYS A 435 21.69 -36.97 5.37
C LYS A 435 20.16 -37.06 5.28
N PHE A 436 19.50 -35.97 4.87
CA PHE A 436 18.05 -35.97 4.68
C PHE A 436 17.64 -36.71 3.41
N LEU A 437 18.42 -36.59 2.33
CA LEU A 437 18.19 -37.38 1.11
C LEU A 437 18.25 -38.88 1.38
N ASN A 438 19.22 -39.35 2.16
CA ASN A 438 19.31 -40.76 2.56
C ASN A 438 18.06 -41.23 3.34
N ILE A 439 17.45 -40.36 4.15
CA ILE A 439 16.20 -40.67 4.87
C ILE A 439 15.04 -40.83 3.88
N ILE A 440 14.94 -39.92 2.90
CA ILE A 440 13.92 -40.00 1.85
C ILE A 440 14.09 -41.27 1.03
N GLU A 441 15.32 -41.57 0.57
CA GLU A 441 15.60 -42.78 -0.22
C GLU A 441 15.25 -44.07 0.55
N LYS A 442 15.51 -44.10 1.86
CA LYS A 442 15.13 -45.22 2.73
C LYS A 442 13.62 -45.34 2.87
N ALA A 443 12.90 -44.21 2.93
CA ALA A 443 11.44 -44.18 2.96
C ALA A 443 10.83 -44.63 1.63
N ASP A 444 11.37 -44.17 0.50
CA ASP A 444 10.99 -44.63 -0.84
C ASP A 444 11.19 -46.13 -0.96
N LYS A 445 12.38 -46.64 -0.61
CA LYS A 445 12.65 -48.08 -0.66
C LYS A 445 11.66 -48.90 0.17
N LYS A 446 11.40 -48.51 1.43
CA LYS A 446 10.44 -49.22 2.28
C LYS A 446 9.01 -49.15 1.75
N ALA A 447 8.60 -48.02 1.20
CA ALA A 447 7.28 -47.85 0.61
C ALA A 447 7.12 -48.69 -0.68
N GLY A 448 8.15 -48.71 -1.53
CA GLY A 448 8.21 -49.55 -2.72
C GLY A 448 8.23 -51.05 -2.40
N ASP A 449 8.98 -51.47 -1.38
CA ASP A 449 8.98 -52.86 -0.90
C ASP A 449 7.61 -53.25 -0.31
N SER A 450 6.90 -52.31 0.32
CA SER A 450 5.52 -52.53 0.76
C SER A 450 4.56 -52.67 -0.42
N LEU A 451 4.72 -51.87 -1.49
CA LEU A 451 3.92 -51.98 -2.71
C LEU A 451 4.17 -53.32 -3.42
N LYS A 452 5.43 -53.75 -3.54
CA LYS A 452 5.80 -55.05 -4.13
C LYS A 452 5.21 -56.23 -3.36
N ARG A 453 5.15 -56.15 -2.03
CA ARG A 453 4.47 -57.18 -1.21
C ARG A 453 2.99 -57.32 -1.58
N PHE A 454 2.28 -56.21 -1.76
CA PHE A 454 0.89 -56.25 -2.22
C PHE A 454 0.73 -56.86 -3.61
N VAL A 455 1.70 -56.67 -4.51
CA VAL A 455 1.72 -57.32 -5.83
C VAL A 455 1.89 -58.84 -5.69
N LEU A 456 2.85 -59.28 -4.87
CA LEU A 456 3.16 -60.70 -4.67
C LEU A 456 2.03 -61.43 -3.95
N GLU A 457 1.45 -60.84 -2.91
CA GLU A 457 0.32 -61.41 -2.17
C GLU A 457 -0.92 -61.55 -3.06
N ALA A 458 -1.25 -60.53 -3.86
CA ALA A 458 -2.34 -60.61 -4.81
C ALA A 458 -2.08 -61.63 -5.95
N GLY A 459 -0.81 -61.77 -6.37
CA GLY A 459 -0.39 -62.76 -7.37
C GLY A 459 -0.40 -64.21 -6.85
N GLY A 460 -0.13 -64.42 -5.55
CA GLY A 460 -0.30 -65.72 -4.90
C GLY A 460 -1.76 -66.17 -4.86
N ILE A 461 -2.67 -65.25 -4.54
CA ILE A 461 -4.12 -65.51 -4.50
C ILE A 461 -4.69 -65.82 -5.89
N LEU A 462 -4.17 -65.21 -6.96
CA LEU A 462 -4.59 -65.49 -8.34
C LEU A 462 -4.03 -66.81 -8.90
N ASN A 463 -3.01 -67.39 -8.27
CA ASN A 463 -2.37 -68.64 -8.69
C ASN A 463 -2.79 -69.86 -7.85
N GLU A 464 -3.62 -69.69 -6.81
CA GLU A 464 -4.25 -70.84 -6.18
C GLU A 464 -5.29 -71.42 -7.15
N PRO A 465 -5.16 -72.69 -7.57
CA PRO A 465 -6.18 -73.32 -8.38
C PRO A 465 -7.47 -73.33 -7.56
N VAL A 466 -8.57 -72.86 -8.16
CA VAL A 466 -9.92 -72.99 -7.63
C VAL A 466 -10.27 -74.48 -7.62
N THR A 467 -9.77 -75.21 -6.64
CA THR A 467 -10.24 -76.56 -6.33
C THR A 467 -11.40 -76.42 -5.35
N ASN A 468 -12.58 -76.75 -5.88
CA ASN A 468 -13.89 -76.90 -5.24
C ASN A 468 -14.89 -75.75 -5.50
N LEU A 469 -15.54 -75.85 -6.65
CA LEU A 469 -17.01 -75.74 -6.73
C LEU A 469 -17.58 -77.16 -6.78
#